data_AF-A0A534MMX0-F1
#
_entry.id   AF-A0A534MMX0-F1
#
_cell.length_a   1.000
_cell.length_b   1.000
_cell.length_c   1.000
_cell.angle_alpha   90.00
_cell.angle_beta   90.00
_cell.angle_gamma   90.00
#
_symmetry.space_group_name_H-M   'P 1'
#
loop_
_entity.id
_entity.type
_entity.pdbx_description
1 polymer ?
#
loop_
_entity_poly.entity_id
_entity_poly.type
_entity_poly.pdbx_seq_one_letter_code
_entity_poly.pdbx_strand_id
1 'polypeptide(L)'
;MTADDDYLGQVRRAMMGMAGPVRDDILRELRGHIAESAAANGGNVHTSLEALGSPRDVGRHYREIYGYGTPFKIVFAAIAFLLAIPSVPVLVIGPETVFPFTLSIVFVVAAATWILWVGVAAGTQAGIVSGLAGMVGRITAFGAVSLSESGAFMSAGGLGLLVAVSLLFVLLGWIPGTAKKAWSSPRAEL
;
A
#
# COMPACT_ATOMS: atom_id res chain seq x y z
N MET A 1 10.37 -5.16 33.66
CA MET A 1 9.41 -5.41 32.56
C MET A 1 8.96 -6.85 32.70
N THR A 2 7.65 -7.09 32.57
CA THR A 2 7.06 -8.43 32.67
C THR A 2 7.00 -9.09 31.29
N ALA A 3 6.90 -10.42 31.24
CA ALA A 3 6.94 -11.18 29.98
C ALA A 3 5.78 -10.84 29.02
N ASP A 4 4.61 -10.49 29.58
CA ASP A 4 3.45 -9.97 28.85
C ASP A 4 3.72 -8.60 28.22
N ASP A 5 4.37 -7.68 28.93
CA ASP A 5 4.74 -6.38 28.40
C ASP A 5 5.76 -6.49 27.24
N ASP A 6 6.72 -7.42 27.36
CA ASP A 6 7.68 -7.71 26.28
C ASP A 6 7.00 -8.34 25.06
N TYR A 7 6.04 -9.24 25.28
CA TYR A 7 5.23 -9.84 24.22
C TYR A 7 4.39 -8.78 23.50
N LEU A 8 3.61 -8.00 24.24
CA LEU A 8 2.77 -6.93 23.70
C LEU A 8 3.58 -5.84 23.00
N GLY A 9 4.79 -5.53 23.50
CA GLY A 9 5.73 -4.63 22.84
C GLY A 9 6.18 -5.16 21.47
N GLN A 10 6.39 -6.47 21.34
CA GLN A 10 6.69 -7.12 20.07
C GLN A 10 5.48 -7.14 19.12
N VAL A 11 4.28 -7.47 19.62
CA VAL A 11 3.04 -7.40 18.82
C VAL A 11 2.80 -5.98 18.32
N ARG A 12 3.00 -4.97 19.18
CA ARG A 12 2.88 -3.54 18.82
C ARG A 12 3.81 -3.17 17.67
N ARG A 13 5.07 -3.63 17.70
CA ARG A 13 6.03 -3.45 16.59
C ARG A 13 5.57 -4.18 15.33
N ALA A 14 5.07 -5.41 15.48
CA ALA A 14 4.53 -6.20 14.40
C ALA A 14 3.23 -5.61 13.80
N MET A 15 2.55 -4.70 14.52
CA MET A 15 1.40 -3.92 14.05
C MET A 15 1.75 -2.50 13.58
N MET A 16 3.04 -2.15 13.44
CA MET A 16 3.43 -0.85 12.88
C MET A 16 2.75 -0.60 11.52
N GLY A 17 2.27 0.62 11.32
CA GLY A 17 1.52 0.98 10.13
C GLY A 17 0.00 1.00 10.29
N MET A 18 -0.55 0.31 11.30
CA MET A 18 -1.98 0.35 11.62
C MET A 18 -2.39 1.69 12.24
N ALA A 19 -3.69 1.98 12.21
CA ALA A 19 -4.24 3.14 12.90
C ALA A 19 -3.98 3.04 14.41
N GLY A 20 -3.45 4.12 15.01
CA GLY A 20 -3.09 4.16 16.44
C GLY A 20 -4.22 3.68 17.36
N PRO A 21 -5.45 4.22 17.24
CA PRO A 21 -6.58 3.80 18.08
C PRO A 21 -6.91 2.31 17.96
N VAL A 22 -6.89 1.76 16.73
CA VAL A 22 -7.18 0.34 16.48
C VAL A 22 -6.11 -0.54 17.10
N ARG A 23 -4.84 -0.20 16.91
CA ARG A 23 -3.71 -0.94 17.48
C ARG A 23 -3.76 -0.92 19.01
N ASP A 24 -4.06 0.22 19.59
CA ASP A 24 -4.06 0.37 21.04
C ASP A 24 -5.27 -0.37 21.67
N ASP A 25 -6.41 -0.43 20.97
CA ASP A 25 -7.56 -1.25 21.37
C ASP A 25 -7.26 -2.76 21.29
N ILE A 26 -6.64 -3.23 20.19
CA ILE A 26 -6.18 -4.63 20.05
C ILE A 26 -5.21 -5.01 21.17
N LEU A 27 -4.26 -4.13 21.51
CA LEU A 27 -3.30 -4.40 22.60
C LEU A 27 -4.01 -4.45 23.97
N ARG A 28 -5.04 -3.64 24.17
CA ARG A 28 -5.86 -3.65 25.39
C ARG A 28 -6.64 -4.96 25.50
N GLU A 29 -7.24 -5.43 24.40
CA GLU A 29 -7.96 -6.70 24.33
C GLU A 29 -7.02 -7.90 24.56
N LEU A 30 -5.87 -7.94 23.88
CA LEU A 30 -4.85 -8.98 24.07
C LEU A 30 -4.35 -9.03 25.52
N ARG A 31 -4.13 -7.87 26.15
CA ARG A 31 -3.75 -7.81 27.56
C ARG A 31 -4.83 -8.40 28.46
N GLY A 32 -6.10 -8.14 28.16
CA GLY A 32 -7.24 -8.76 28.85
C GLY A 32 -7.25 -10.28 28.73
N HIS A 33 -7.09 -10.81 27.51
CA HIS A 33 -7.03 -12.24 27.26
C HIS A 33 -5.85 -12.94 27.93
N ILE A 34 -4.68 -12.29 27.97
CA ILE A 34 -3.50 -12.82 28.67
C ILE A 34 -3.77 -12.90 30.18
N ALA A 35 -4.36 -11.85 30.76
CA ALA A 35 -4.69 -11.82 32.18
C ALA A 35 -5.74 -12.88 32.56
N GLU A 36 -6.79 -13.01 31.75
CA GLU A 36 -7.83 -14.02 31.94
C GLU A 36 -7.28 -15.45 31.79
N SER A 37 -6.48 -15.70 30.76
CA SER A 37 -5.85 -17.01 30.52
C SER A 37 -4.85 -17.35 31.63
N ALA A 38 -4.07 -16.39 32.11
CA ALA A 38 -3.15 -16.60 33.23
C ALA A 38 -3.92 -16.92 34.52
N ALA A 39 -5.05 -16.25 34.79
CA ALA A 39 -5.90 -16.56 35.94
C ALA A 39 -6.47 -17.98 35.85
N ALA A 40 -6.89 -18.43 34.66
CA ALA A 40 -7.36 -19.79 34.42
C ALA A 40 -6.25 -20.86 34.56
N ASN A 41 -5.00 -20.51 34.22
CA ASN A 41 -3.84 -21.41 34.23
C ASN A 41 -3.03 -21.35 35.55
N GLY A 42 -3.67 -20.98 36.67
CA GLY A 42 -3.02 -20.95 37.98
C GLY A 42 -1.92 -19.88 38.12
N GLY A 43 -1.99 -18.81 37.34
CA GLY A 43 -1.02 -17.70 37.34
C GLY A 43 0.16 -17.88 36.37
N ASN A 44 0.21 -18.97 35.59
CA ASN A 44 1.30 -19.18 34.64
C ASN A 44 1.09 -18.39 33.34
N VAL A 45 1.73 -17.23 33.24
CA VAL A 45 1.69 -16.35 32.06
C VAL A 45 2.36 -16.99 30.84
N HIS A 46 3.36 -17.86 31.03
CA HIS A 46 4.15 -18.40 29.92
C HIS A 46 3.32 -19.33 29.04
N THR A 47 2.54 -20.22 29.65
CA THR A 47 1.60 -21.12 28.96
C THR A 47 0.53 -20.35 28.18
N SER A 48 0.05 -19.24 28.75
CA SER A 48 -0.92 -18.36 28.10
C SER A 48 -0.34 -17.66 26.87
N LEU A 49 0.94 -17.27 26.90
CA LEU A 49 1.63 -16.66 25.77
C LEU A 49 1.95 -17.67 24.67
N GLU A 50 2.33 -18.90 25.01
CA GLU A 50 2.57 -19.97 24.02
C GLU A 50 1.31 -20.29 23.20
N ALA A 51 0.14 -20.26 23.84
CA ALA A 51 -1.15 -20.50 23.17
C ALA A 51 -1.51 -19.42 22.13
N LEU A 52 -1.02 -18.18 22.31
CA LEU A 52 -1.24 -17.08 21.37
C LEU A 52 -0.33 -17.16 20.14
N GLY A 53 0.74 -17.95 20.18
CA GLY A 53 1.71 -18.09 19.11
C GLY A 53 2.75 -16.97 19.08
N SER A 54 3.43 -16.79 17.95
CA SER A 54 4.51 -15.81 17.87
C SER A 54 3.96 -14.37 17.81
N PRO A 55 4.58 -13.39 18.51
CA PRO A 55 4.14 -12.00 18.48
C PRO A 55 4.08 -11.40 17.06
N ARG A 56 4.97 -11.88 16.18
CA ARG A 56 5.06 -11.45 14.78
C ARG A 56 3.88 -11.93 13.97
N ASP A 57 3.47 -13.18 14.17
CA ASP A 57 2.34 -13.76 13.47
C ASP A 57 1.03 -13.14 13.92
N VAL A 58 0.86 -12.91 15.23
CA VAL A 58 -0.30 -12.20 15.78
C VAL A 58 -0.41 -10.78 15.22
N GLY A 59 0.68 -9.99 15.26
CA GLY A 59 0.66 -8.63 14.74
C GLY A 59 0.45 -8.58 13.22
N ARG A 60 1.00 -9.54 12.46
CA ARG A 60 0.77 -9.67 11.02
C ARG A 60 -0.70 -10.01 10.72
N HIS A 61 -1.29 -10.93 11.47
CA HIS A 61 -2.69 -11.32 11.30
C HIS A 61 -3.64 -10.13 11.49
N TYR A 62 -3.45 -9.36 12.56
CA TYR A 62 -4.23 -8.14 12.77
C TYR A 62 -4.01 -7.10 11.68
N ARG A 63 -2.78 -6.94 11.18
CA ARG A 63 -2.51 -6.05 10.04
C ARG A 63 -3.21 -6.54 8.76
N GLU A 64 -3.32 -7.84 8.53
CA GLU A 64 -4.02 -8.39 7.37
C GLU A 64 -5.54 -8.18 7.41
N ILE A 65 -6.12 -8.10 8.61
CA ILE A 65 -7.55 -7.83 8.84
C ILE A 65 -7.85 -6.33 8.74
N TYR A 66 -7.14 -5.51 9.53
CA TYR A 66 -7.44 -4.09 9.69
C TYR A 66 -6.71 -3.18 8.70
N GLY A 67 -5.65 -3.68 8.07
CA GLY A 67 -4.85 -2.94 7.10
C GLY A 67 -4.03 -1.79 7.69
N TYR A 68 -3.41 -1.02 6.79
CA TYR A 68 -2.65 0.18 7.19
C TYR A 68 -3.58 1.36 7.50
N GLY A 69 -3.15 2.20 8.42
CA GLY A 69 -3.81 3.46 8.75
C GLY A 69 -3.55 4.57 7.71
N THR A 70 -4.31 5.66 7.84
CA THR A 70 -4.28 6.81 6.90
C THR A 70 -2.89 7.40 6.67
N PRO A 71 -2.04 7.63 7.69
CA PRO A 71 -0.71 8.22 7.46
C PRO A 71 0.16 7.40 6.50
N PHE A 72 0.13 6.07 6.63
CA PHE A 72 0.89 5.19 5.74
C PHE A 72 0.32 5.16 4.33
N LYS A 73 -1.02 5.19 4.19
CA LYS A 73 -1.66 5.34 2.86
C LYS A 73 -1.24 6.63 2.17
N ILE A 74 -1.11 7.73 2.91
CA ILE A 74 -0.61 9.00 2.38
C ILE A 74 0.84 8.87 1.90
N VAL A 75 1.71 8.21 2.67
CA VAL A 75 3.11 7.96 2.25
C VAL A 75 3.16 7.12 0.97
N PHE A 76 2.37 6.04 0.90
CA PHE A 76 2.29 5.19 -0.30
C PHE A 76 1.81 5.98 -1.53
N ALA A 77 0.80 6.83 -1.35
CA ALA A 77 0.29 7.73 -2.37
C ALA A 77 1.34 8.75 -2.83
N ALA A 78 2.05 9.39 -1.90
CA ALA A 78 3.06 10.39 -2.21
C ALA A 78 4.20 9.79 -3.05
N ILE A 79 4.67 8.59 -2.71
CA ILE A 79 5.69 7.89 -3.49
C ILE A 79 5.18 7.56 -4.90
N ALA A 80 3.96 7.03 -5.01
CA ALA A 80 3.36 6.71 -6.31
C ALA A 80 3.18 7.97 -7.20
N PHE A 81 2.75 9.08 -6.60
CA PHE A 81 2.63 10.38 -7.25
C PHE A 81 3.98 10.85 -7.80
N LEU A 82 5.04 10.83 -6.97
CA LEU A 82 6.37 11.27 -7.35
C LEU A 82 7.00 10.39 -8.42
N LEU A 83 6.83 9.06 -8.34
CA LEU A 83 7.29 8.13 -9.37
C LEU A 83 6.56 8.34 -10.70
N ALA A 84 5.32 8.82 -10.68
CA ALA A 84 4.52 9.04 -11.87
C ALA A 84 4.84 10.36 -12.61
N ILE A 85 5.45 11.34 -11.96
CA ILE A 85 5.87 12.61 -12.62
C ILE A 85 6.82 12.34 -13.80
N PRO A 86 7.99 11.68 -13.62
CA PRO A 86 8.92 11.40 -14.72
C PRO A 86 8.44 10.29 -15.65
N SER A 87 7.26 9.70 -15.38
CA SER A 87 6.70 8.63 -16.18
C SER A 87 6.02 9.12 -17.46
N VAL A 88 5.72 10.43 -17.58
CA VAL A 88 5.07 11.03 -18.76
C VAL A 88 5.99 10.89 -19.98
N PRO A 89 5.61 10.12 -21.01
CA PRO A 89 6.53 9.73 -22.08
C PRO A 89 6.66 10.78 -23.19
N VAL A 90 6.16 12.00 -23.01
CA VAL A 90 6.12 13.00 -24.08
C VAL A 90 6.38 14.39 -23.50
N LEU A 91 7.66 14.71 -23.38
CA LEU A 91 8.14 16.07 -23.55
C LEU A 91 8.92 16.08 -24.86
N VAL A 92 8.23 16.39 -25.95
CA VAL A 92 8.86 16.71 -27.24
C VAL A 92 8.73 18.22 -27.41
N ILE A 93 9.84 18.95 -27.36
CA ILE A 93 9.92 20.37 -27.74
C ILE A 93 10.58 20.41 -29.11
N GLY A 94 9.79 20.61 -30.17
CA GLY A 94 10.33 20.59 -31.54
C GLY A 94 10.99 19.23 -31.87
N PRO A 95 12.19 19.20 -32.49
CA PRO A 95 12.89 17.96 -32.81
C PRO A 95 13.65 17.33 -31.62
N GLU A 96 13.65 17.94 -30.43
CA GLU A 96 14.43 17.48 -29.27
C GLU A 96 13.55 16.96 -28.13
N THR A 97 13.91 15.78 -27.62
CA THR A 97 13.26 15.16 -26.45
C THR A 97 13.84 15.75 -25.16
N VAL A 98 13.02 16.45 -24.38
CA VAL A 98 13.44 17.10 -23.11
C VAL A 98 13.73 16.08 -22.01
N PHE A 99 13.23 14.85 -22.18
CA PHE A 99 13.54 13.73 -21.31
C PHE A 99 13.70 12.44 -22.13
N PRO A 100 14.72 11.60 -21.90
CA PRO A 100 14.91 10.38 -22.67
C PRO A 100 13.68 9.47 -22.53
N PHE A 101 13.05 9.11 -23.64
CA PHE A 101 11.91 8.18 -23.70
C PHE A 101 12.19 6.89 -22.91
N THR A 102 13.43 6.41 -22.97
CA THR A 102 13.93 5.23 -22.24
C THR A 102 13.82 5.38 -20.72
N LEU A 103 14.07 6.56 -20.15
CA LEU A 103 13.95 6.77 -18.70
C LEU A 103 12.49 6.81 -18.26
N SER A 104 11.57 7.32 -19.09
CA SER A 104 10.14 7.35 -18.75
C SER A 104 9.56 5.95 -18.51
N ILE A 105 10.00 4.95 -19.29
CA ILE A 105 9.61 3.55 -19.14
C ILE A 105 10.05 3.01 -17.78
N VAL A 106 11.27 3.32 -17.34
CA VAL A 106 11.78 2.90 -16.03
C VAL A 106 10.87 3.41 -14.91
N PHE A 107 10.42 4.66 -14.98
CA PHE A 107 9.53 5.24 -13.99
C PHE A 107 8.10 4.69 -14.05
N VAL A 108 7.59 4.37 -15.25
CA VAL A 108 6.31 3.63 -15.38
C VAL A 108 6.41 2.28 -14.70
N VAL A 109 7.47 1.52 -14.95
CA VAL A 109 7.69 0.19 -14.34
C VAL A 109 7.87 0.31 -12.84
N ALA A 110 8.63 1.30 -12.36
CA ALA A 110 8.81 1.56 -10.94
C ALA A 110 7.48 1.90 -10.24
N ALA A 111 6.69 2.80 -10.82
CA ALA A 111 5.37 3.16 -10.30
C ALA A 111 4.42 1.95 -10.30
N ALA A 112 4.36 1.18 -11.38
CA ALA A 112 3.54 -0.02 -11.48
C ALA A 112 3.93 -1.08 -10.42
N THR A 113 5.23 -1.34 -10.27
CA THR A 113 5.75 -2.28 -9.27
C THR A 113 5.43 -1.82 -7.86
N TRP A 114 5.61 -0.53 -7.58
CA TRP A 114 5.27 0.07 -6.30
C TRP A 114 3.78 -0.07 -5.97
N ILE A 115 2.91 0.30 -6.90
CA ILE A 115 1.45 0.23 -6.71
C ILE A 115 0.99 -1.22 -6.47
N LEU A 116 1.52 -2.17 -7.26
CA LEU A 116 1.24 -3.60 -7.06
C LEU A 116 1.70 -4.09 -5.70
N TRP A 117 2.93 -3.75 -5.30
CA TRP A 117 3.46 -4.12 -4.00
C TRP A 117 2.61 -3.54 -2.87
N VAL A 118 2.21 -2.27 -2.94
CA VAL A 118 1.31 -1.65 -1.95
C VAL A 118 -0.03 -2.37 -1.92
N GLY A 119 -0.61 -2.71 -3.08
CA GLY A 119 -1.88 -3.45 -3.12
C GLY A 119 -1.79 -4.82 -2.45
N VAL A 120 -0.67 -5.52 -2.61
CA VAL A 120 -0.42 -6.84 -1.98
C VAL A 120 -0.12 -6.70 -0.48
N ALA A 121 0.79 -5.79 -0.12
CA ALA A 121 1.31 -5.68 1.25
C ALA A 121 0.37 -4.90 2.18
N ALA A 122 -0.26 -3.84 1.67
CA ALA A 122 -1.09 -2.92 2.45
C ALA A 122 -2.59 -3.01 2.14
N GLY A 123 -2.96 -3.86 1.18
CA GLY A 123 -4.34 -4.14 0.79
C GLY A 123 -4.87 -3.23 -0.30
N THR A 124 -6.02 -3.62 -0.86
CA THR A 124 -6.65 -2.99 -2.03
C THR A 124 -6.86 -1.49 -1.88
N GLN A 125 -7.29 -1.05 -0.70
CA GLN A 125 -7.58 0.36 -0.46
C GLN A 125 -6.31 1.21 -0.58
N ALA A 126 -5.18 0.73 -0.03
CA ALA A 126 -3.89 1.40 -0.17
C ALA A 126 -3.37 1.35 -1.62
N GLY A 127 -3.57 0.21 -2.30
CA GLY A 127 -3.23 0.04 -3.71
C GLY A 127 -3.98 1.02 -4.61
N ILE A 128 -5.31 1.11 -4.49
CA ILE A 128 -6.15 2.06 -5.25
C ILE A 128 -5.73 3.50 -4.97
N VAL A 129 -5.57 3.88 -3.70
CA VAL A 129 -5.14 5.22 -3.32
C VAL A 129 -3.78 5.57 -3.94
N SER A 130 -2.85 4.61 -3.97
CA SER A 130 -1.55 4.78 -4.63
C SER A 130 -1.68 4.88 -6.16
N GLY A 131 -2.54 4.06 -6.77
CA GLY A 131 -2.82 4.12 -8.20
C GLY A 131 -3.44 5.44 -8.65
N LEU A 132 -4.40 5.96 -7.88
CA LEU A 132 -5.00 7.29 -8.08
C LEU A 132 -3.94 8.39 -7.94
N ALA A 133 -3.10 8.33 -6.92
CA ALA A 133 -2.04 9.30 -6.74
C ALA A 133 -1.04 9.28 -7.90
N GLY A 134 -0.66 8.10 -8.40
CA GLY A 134 0.15 7.95 -9.61
C GLY A 134 -0.52 8.55 -10.84
N MET A 135 -1.82 8.27 -11.06
CA MET A 135 -2.59 8.88 -12.14
C MET A 135 -2.59 10.41 -12.06
N VAL A 136 -2.87 10.98 -10.89
CA VAL A 136 -2.88 12.43 -10.68
C VAL A 136 -1.50 13.02 -10.93
N GLY A 137 -0.43 12.42 -10.39
CA GLY A 137 0.93 12.90 -10.60
C GLY A 137 1.33 12.94 -12.07
N ARG A 138 0.94 11.92 -12.84
CA ARG A 138 1.16 11.84 -14.28
C ARG A 138 0.39 12.92 -15.04
N ILE A 139 -0.89 13.14 -14.71
CA ILE A 139 -1.72 14.18 -15.35
C ILE A 139 -1.23 15.59 -15.00
N THR A 140 -0.86 15.82 -13.75
CA THR A 140 -0.31 17.11 -13.30
C THR A 140 1.00 17.43 -14.01
N ALA A 141 1.92 16.45 -14.11
CA ALA A 141 3.18 16.62 -14.82
C ALA A 141 2.94 16.95 -16.32
N PHE A 142 2.03 16.22 -16.97
CA PHE A 142 1.63 16.50 -18.34
C PHE A 142 1.04 17.92 -18.50
N GLY A 143 0.14 18.32 -17.61
CA GLY A 143 -0.49 19.65 -17.65
C GLY A 143 0.51 20.77 -17.44
N ALA A 144 1.43 20.63 -16.48
CA ALA A 144 2.48 21.61 -16.21
C ALA A 144 3.34 21.86 -17.46
N VAL A 145 3.80 20.77 -18.09
CA VAL A 145 4.57 20.79 -19.34
C VAL A 145 3.79 21.45 -20.48
N SER A 146 2.53 21.03 -20.67
CA SER A 146 1.70 21.48 -21.79
C SER A 146 1.39 22.97 -21.73
N LEU A 147 1.38 23.55 -20.52
CA LEU A 147 1.13 24.96 -20.29
C LEU A 147 2.41 25.81 -20.31
N SER A 148 3.58 25.22 -20.00
CA SER A 148 4.84 25.96 -19.92
C SER A 148 5.58 26.07 -21.26
N GLU A 149 5.40 25.11 -22.16
CA GLU A 149 6.17 25.03 -23.41
C GLU A 149 5.40 25.59 -24.61
N SER A 150 5.82 26.77 -25.10
CA SER A 150 5.25 27.38 -26.30
C SER A 150 5.66 26.58 -27.53
N GLY A 151 4.74 25.76 -28.07
CA GLY A 151 4.96 24.91 -29.24
C GLY A 151 4.75 23.42 -28.99
N ALA A 152 4.26 23.02 -27.81
CA ALA A 152 3.88 21.63 -27.54
C ALA A 152 2.71 21.20 -28.45
N PHE A 153 2.96 20.20 -29.31
CA PHE A 153 1.92 19.57 -30.14
C PHE A 153 1.39 18.31 -29.44
N MET A 154 0.10 18.30 -29.11
CA MET A 154 -0.57 17.13 -28.53
C MET A 154 -1.11 16.23 -29.66
N SER A 155 -0.47 15.08 -29.88
CA SER A 155 -1.02 14.08 -30.80
C SER A 155 -2.15 13.29 -30.12
N ALA A 156 -3.18 12.91 -30.89
CA ALA A 156 -4.28 12.08 -30.39
C ALA A 156 -3.78 10.74 -29.82
N GLY A 157 -2.76 10.14 -30.43
CA GLY A 157 -2.11 8.92 -29.94
C GLY A 157 -1.38 9.11 -28.61
N GLY A 158 -0.68 10.23 -28.44
CA GLY A 158 0.00 10.56 -27.17
C GLY A 158 -0.97 10.78 -26.02
N LEU A 159 -2.08 11.48 -26.26
CA LEU A 159 -3.16 11.64 -25.29
C LEU A 159 -3.82 10.30 -24.94
N GLY A 160 -4.07 9.44 -25.94
CA GLY A 160 -4.59 8.10 -25.71
C GLY A 160 -3.68 7.26 -24.81
N LEU A 161 -2.36 7.30 -25.05
CA LEU A 161 -1.38 6.59 -24.23
C LEU A 161 -1.30 7.16 -22.80
N LEU A 162 -1.36 8.49 -22.65
CA LEU A 162 -1.39 9.15 -21.34
C LEU A 162 -2.57 8.65 -20.51
N VAL A 163 -3.77 8.63 -21.10
CA VAL A 163 -5.00 8.17 -20.45
C VAL A 163 -4.92 6.68 -20.14
N ALA A 164 -4.52 5.85 -21.11
CA ALA A 164 -4.44 4.40 -20.93
C ALA A 164 -3.49 4.00 -19.80
N VAL A 165 -2.28 4.56 -19.74
CA VAL A 165 -1.31 4.24 -18.69
C VAL A 165 -1.74 4.81 -17.33
N SER A 166 -2.38 5.98 -17.32
CA SER A 166 -2.93 6.57 -16.09
C SER A 166 -4.02 5.67 -15.48
N LEU A 167 -4.94 5.17 -16.31
CA LEU A 167 -5.97 4.24 -15.87
C LEU A 167 -5.37 2.90 -15.44
N LEU A 168 -4.31 2.43 -16.11
CA LEU A 168 -3.59 1.22 -15.73
C LEU A 168 -3.06 1.30 -14.30
N PHE A 169 -2.54 2.44 -13.83
CA PHE A 169 -2.08 2.60 -12.45
C PHE A 169 -3.20 2.34 -11.43
N VAL A 170 -4.41 2.82 -11.70
CA VAL A 170 -5.57 2.55 -10.83
C VAL A 170 -5.95 1.07 -10.86
N LEU A 171 -5.95 0.44 -12.05
CA LEU A 171 -6.24 -0.98 -12.21
C LEU A 171 -5.23 -1.86 -11.46
N LEU A 172 -3.93 -1.55 -11.56
CA LEU A 172 -2.87 -2.26 -10.83
C LEU A 172 -3.06 -2.17 -9.31
N GLY A 173 -3.54 -1.04 -8.79
CA GLY A 173 -3.87 -0.89 -7.38
C GLY A 173 -5.05 -1.74 -6.92
N TRP A 174 -5.96 -2.08 -7.84
CA TRP A 174 -7.18 -2.84 -7.56
C TRP A 174 -6.98 -4.37 -7.64
N ILE A 175 -6.14 -4.84 -8.58
CA ILE A 175 -5.92 -6.28 -8.86
C ILE A 175 -5.56 -7.12 -7.63
N PRO A 176 -4.62 -6.72 -6.75
CA PRO A 176 -4.27 -7.54 -5.59
C PRO A 176 -5.45 -7.80 -4.65
N GLY A 177 -6.38 -6.85 -4.58
CA GLY A 177 -7.57 -6.94 -3.77
C GLY A 177 -8.60 -7.94 -4.24
N THR A 178 -8.80 -8.03 -5.56
CA THR A 178 -9.72 -8.99 -6.15
C THR A 178 -9.13 -10.39 -6.14
N ALA A 179 -7.82 -10.53 -6.36
CA ALA A 179 -7.12 -11.79 -6.23
C ALA A 179 -7.26 -12.37 -4.81
N LYS A 180 -7.05 -11.54 -3.77
CA LYS A 180 -7.20 -11.98 -2.36
C LYS A 180 -8.62 -12.45 -2.06
N LYS A 181 -9.65 -11.73 -2.55
CA LYS A 181 -11.06 -12.12 -2.38
C LYS A 181 -11.42 -13.40 -3.12
N ALA A 182 -10.94 -13.56 -4.36
CA ALA A 182 -11.22 -14.74 -5.18
C ALA A 182 -10.59 -16.01 -4.61
N TRP A 183 -9.43 -15.89 -3.96
CA TRP A 183 -8.74 -17.03 -3.33
C TRP A 183 -9.21 -17.34 -1.91
N SER A 184 -9.78 -16.36 -1.21
CA SER A 184 -10.32 -16.54 0.15
C SER A 184 -11.78 -17.01 0.17
N SER A 185 -12.47 -17.08 -0.98
CA SER A 185 -13.79 -17.70 -1.03
C SER A 185 -13.68 -19.15 -0.56
N PRO A 186 -14.55 -19.62 0.34
CA PRO A 186 -14.57 -21.03 0.71
C PRO A 186 -14.70 -21.84 -0.59
N ARG A 187 -13.75 -22.73 -0.87
CA ARG A 187 -13.99 -23.77 -1.87
C ARG A 187 -15.28 -24.44 -1.43
N ALA A 188 -16.29 -24.39 -2.29
CA ALA A 188 -17.56 -25.05 -2.06
C ALA A 188 -17.27 -26.44 -1.49
N GLU A 189 -17.78 -26.70 -0.29
CA GLU A 189 -17.77 -28.02 0.31
C GLU A 189 -18.37 -28.97 -0.74
N LEU A 190 -17.52 -29.86 -1.26
CA LEU A 190 -17.90 -31.06 -2.02
C LEU A 190 -17.75 -32.25 -1.07
#